data_AF-X7EAH7-F1
#
_entry.id   AF-X7EAH7-F1
#
_cell.length_a   1.000
_cell.length_b   1.000
_cell.length_c   1.000
_cell.angle_alpha   90.00
_cell.angle_beta   90.00
_cell.angle_gamma   90.00
#
_symmetry.space_group_name_H-M   'P 1'
#
loop_
_entity.id
_entity.type
_entity.pdbx_description
1 polymer ?
#
loop_
_entity_poly.entity_id
_entity_poly.type
_entity_poly.pdbx_seq_one_letter_code
_entity_poly.pdbx_strand_id
1 'polypeptide(L)' 'MNTKKPHRIDWQKTLDAIESARQGRVIEADKVHEWLNSWGTEAELNPPIVKCETEWKIYIDLLNL' A
#
# COMPACT_ATOMS: atom_id res chain seq x y z
N MET A 1 -0.83 -0.70 -29.35
CA MET A 1 -2.19 -0.45 -28.79
C MET A 1 -2.05 0.58 -27.68
N ASN A 2 -2.57 1.80 -27.86
CA ASN A 2 -2.50 2.84 -26.81
C ASN A 2 -3.68 2.67 -25.86
N THR A 3 -3.47 1.92 -24.77
CA THR A 3 -4.47 1.72 -23.73
C THR A 3 -4.53 2.95 -22.83
N LYS A 4 -5.36 3.94 -23.19
CA LYS A 4 -5.72 5.03 -22.27
C LYS A 4 -6.44 4.39 -21.07
N LYS A 5 -5.80 4.33 -19.90
CA LYS A 5 -6.50 3.96 -18.66
C LYS A 5 -7.65 4.94 -18.44
N PRO A 6 -8.85 4.46 -18.10
CA PRO A 6 -9.96 5.36 -17.81
C PRO A 6 -9.64 6.13 -16.54
N HIS A 7 -9.63 7.46 -16.65
CA HIS A 7 -9.40 8.47 -15.61
C HIS A 7 -10.08 8.16 -14.25
N ARG A 8 -11.23 7.49 -14.27
CA ARG A 8 -11.98 7.11 -13.06
C ARG A 8 -11.18 6.17 -12.13
N ILE A 9 -10.33 5.31 -12.68
CA ILE A 9 -9.48 4.39 -11.90
C ILE A 9 -8.37 5.15 -11.17
N ASP A 10 -7.83 6.21 -11.77
CA ASP A 10 -6.74 6.98 -11.17
C ASP A 10 -7.25 7.90 -10.04
N TRP A 11 -8.48 8.42 -10.17
CA TRP A 11 -9.13 9.17 -9.10
C TRP A 11 -9.47 8.31 -7.88
N GLN A 12 -9.98 7.09 -8.09
CA GLN A 12 -10.28 6.21 -6.96
C GLN A 12 -9.02 5.90 -6.15
N LYS A 13 -7.91 5.61 -6.82
CA LYS A 13 -6.61 5.38 -6.16
C LYS A 13 -6.11 6.60 -5.38
N THR A 14 -6.37 7.80 -5.89
CA THR A 14 -5.99 9.03 -5.21
C THR A 14 -6.81 9.22 -3.92
N LEU A 15 -8.11 8.95 -3.96
CA LEU A 15 -8.97 8.98 -2.78
C LEU A 15 -8.54 7.95 -1.73
N ASP A 16 -8.23 6.72 -2.15
CA ASP A 16 -7.79 5.64 -1.27
C ASP A 16 -6.44 5.96 -0.59
N ALA A 17 -5.53 6.63 -1.31
CA ALA A 17 -4.25 7.10 -0.78
C ALA A 17 -4.42 8.21 0.26
N ILE A 18 -5.30 9.19 -0.01
CA ILE A 18 -5.62 10.27 0.94
C ILE A 18 -6.27 9.70 2.21
N GLU A 19 -7.21 8.78 2.06
CA GLU A 19 -7.87 8.14 3.22
C GLU A 19 -6.90 7.31 4.04
N SER A 20 -5.93 6.63 3.39
CA SER A 20 -4.87 5.90 4.10
C SER A 20 -3.95 6.84 4.87
N ALA A 21 -3.57 7.99 4.30
CA ALA A 21 -2.80 9.01 5.00
C ALA A 21 -3.58 9.58 6.21
N ARG A 22 -4.88 9.85 6.04
CA ARG A 22 -5.76 10.31 7.13
C ARG A 22 -5.85 9.32 8.28
N GLN A 23 -5.84 8.02 7.96
CA GLN A 23 -5.93 6.93 8.93
C GLN A 23 -4.56 6.52 9.51
N GLY A 24 -3.49 7.29 9.25
CA GLY A 24 -2.14 7.00 9.75
C GLY A 24 -1.49 5.77 9.11
N ARG A 25 -2.09 5.23 8.05
CA ARG A 25 -1.59 4.08 7.29
C ARG A 25 -0.59 4.54 6.24
N VAL A 26 0.53 5.03 6.72
CA VAL A 26 1.64 5.54 5.92
C VAL A 26 2.86 4.64 6.09
N ILE A 27 3.68 4.53 5.04
CA ILE A 27 4.99 3.86 5.12
C ILE A 27 6.03 4.92 5.46
N GLU A 28 6.97 4.59 6.33
CA GLU A 28 8.11 5.44 6.65
C GLU A 28 8.94 5.74 5.38
N ALA A 29 9.31 7.01 5.20
CA ALA A 29 10.05 7.45 4.03
C ALA A 29 11.39 6.68 3.86
N ASP A 30 12.07 6.40 4.96
CA ASP A 30 13.35 5.68 4.95
C ASP A 30 13.20 4.25 4.40
N LYS A 31 12.10 3.56 4.72
CA LYS A 31 11.82 2.21 4.19
C LYS A 31 11.56 2.22 2.69
N VAL A 32 10.88 3.25 2.20
CA VAL A 32 10.70 3.45 0.75
C VAL A 32 12.05 3.75 0.09
N HIS A 33 12.88 4.56 0.74
CA HIS A 33 14.18 4.95 0.20
C HIS A 33 15.16 3.76 0.13
N GLU A 34 15.24 2.95 1.19
CA GLU A 34 16.01 1.70 1.22
C GLU A 34 15.60 0.76 0.09
N TRP A 35 14.29 0.59 -0.13
CA TRP A 35 13.77 -0.24 -1.22
C TRP A 35 14.17 0.30 -2.59
N LEU A 36 13.97 1.59 -2.85
CA LEU A 36 14.36 2.21 -4.12
C LEU A 36 15.88 2.12 -4.39
N ASN A 37 16.70 2.25 -3.34
CA ASN A 37 18.15 2.14 -3.45
C ASN A 37 18.64 0.71 -3.73
N SER A 38 17.83 -0.31 -3.46
CA SER A 38 18.16 -1.71 -3.70
C SER A 38 17.90 -2.16 -5.15
N TRP A 39 17.16 -1.37 -5.94
CA TRP A 39 16.82 -1.72 -7.31
C TRP A 39 18.04 -1.90 -8.21
N GLY A 40 18.02 -2.94 -9.04
CA GLY A 40 19.12 -3.23 -9.97
C GLY A 40 20.37 -3.79 -9.28
N THR A 41 20.24 -4.22 -8.03
CA THR A 41 21.27 -4.98 -7.30
C THR A 41 20.84 -6.43 -7.13
N GLU A 42 21.78 -7.33 -6.82
CA GLU A 42 21.47 -8.73 -6.48
C GLU A 42 20.68 -8.87 -5.16
N ALA A 43 20.67 -7.82 -4.33
CA ALA A 43 19.98 -7.75 -3.05
C ALA A 43 18.74 -6.84 -3.12
N GLU A 44 18.03 -6.84 -4.25
CA GLU A 44 16.81 -6.05 -4.42
C GLU A 44 15.75 -6.43 -3.38
N LEU A 45 15.27 -5.42 -2.65
CA LEU A 45 14.29 -5.56 -1.60
C LEU A 45 12.88 -5.62 -2.18
N ASN A 46 11.98 -6.29 -1.47
CA ASN A 46 10.55 -6.25 -1.80
C ASN A 46 9.94 -4.88 -1.47
N PRO A 47 8.90 -4.44 -2.20
CA PRO A 47 8.21 -3.20 -1.89
C PRO A 47 7.67 -3.20 -0.46
N PRO A 48 7.82 -2.09 0.28
CA PRO A 48 7.27 -2.00 1.62
C PRO A 48 5.75 -2.02 1.56
N ILE A 49 5.13 -2.82 2.43
CA ILE A 49 3.67 -2.97 2.51
C ILE A 49 3.17 -2.13 3.70
N VAL A 50 2.17 -1.29 3.46
CA VAL A 50 1.48 -0.55 4.52
C VAL A 50 0.88 -1.57 5.50
N LYS A 51 1.31 -1.56 6.77
CA LYS A 51 0.69 -2.38 7.82
C LYS A 51 -0.64 -1.74 8.22
N CYS A 52 -1.73 -2.14 7.58
CA CYS A 52 -3.07 -1.90 8.09
C CYS A 52 -3.30 -2.84 9.29
N GLU A 53 -3.54 -2.32 10.49
CA GLU A 53 -3.90 -3.12 11.67
C GLU A 53 -5.32 -3.70 11.55
N THR A 54 -5.63 -4.43 10.47
CA THR A 54 -6.96 -5.00 10.21
C THR A 54 -6.91 -6.30 9.41
N GLU A 55 -5.92 -7.17 9.61
CA GLU A 55 -5.95 -8.51 8.97
C GLU A 55 -6.28 -9.68 9.89
N TRP A 56 -6.42 -9.51 11.21
CA TRP A 56 -6.83 -10.63 12.08
C TRP A 56 -7.95 -10.33 13.09
N LYS A 57 -8.40 -9.08 13.21
CA LYS A 57 -9.49 -8.73 14.13
C LYS A 57 -10.86 -9.13 13.60
N ILE A 58 -11.09 -8.93 12.29
CA ILE A 58 -12.38 -9.24 11.64
C ILE A 58 -12.67 -10.75 11.65
N TYR A 59 -11.65 -11.58 11.48
CA TYR A 59 -11.80 -13.04 11.44
C TYR A 59 -12.11 -13.64 12.82
N ILE A 60 -11.61 -13.04 13.91
CA ILE A 60 -11.90 -13.49 15.28
C ILE A 60 -13.27 -13.00 15.76
N ASP A 61 -13.70 -11.79 15.38
CA ASP A 61 -15.01 -11.24 15.77
C ASP A 61 -16.18 -11.98 15.09
N LEU A 62 -15.98 -12.51 13.88
CA LEU A 62 -16.99 -13.28 13.14
C LEU A 62 -17.08 -14.77 13.54
N LEU A 63 -16.05 -15.32 14.21
CA LEU A 63 -16.02 -16.71 14.66
C LEU A 63 -16.43 -16.91 16.13
N ASN A 64 -16.70 -15.82 16.86
CA ASN A 64 -17.20 -15.85 18.24
C ASN A 64 -18.65 -15.34 18.37
N LEU A 65 -19.43 -15.38 17.27
CA LEU A 65 -20.87 -15.13 17.22
C LEU A 65 -21.65 -16.42 16.97
#